data_AF-A0A716M5W3-F1
#
_entry.id   AF-A0A716M5W3-F1
#
_cell.length_a   1.000
_cell.length_b   1.000
_cell.length_c   1.000
_cell.angle_alpha   90.00
_cell.angle_beta   90.00
_cell.angle_gamma   90.00
#
_symmetry.space_group_name_H-M   'P 1'
#
loop_
_entity.id
_entity.type
_entity.pdbx_description
1 polymer ?
#
loop_
_entity_poly.entity_id
_entity_poly.type
_entity_poly.pdbx_seq_one_letter_code
_entity_poly.pdbx_strand_id
1 'polypeptide(L)'
;MSANAEIQPPQQPAKKKGKRKTALLLLTLLFVIIAVAYGIYWFLVLRHIEETDDAYVAGNQVQIMAQVSGSVTKVWADNTDFVKEGDVLVTLDQTDAKQAFERAKTALASSVRQTHQLMINSKQLQANIDVQKTALAQAQSDLNRRVPLGNANLIGREELQHARDAVASAQAQLDVAIQQYNANQAMILN
;
A
#
# COMPACT_ATOMS: atom_id res chain seq x y z
N MET A 1 -5.22 54.42 -120.75
CA MET A 1 -5.42 53.14 -120.03
C MET A 1 -5.80 53.53 -118.61
N SER A 2 -7.06 53.81 -118.27
CA SER A 2 -8.32 53.04 -118.48
C SER A 2 -8.38 51.81 -117.55
N ALA A 3 -9.46 51.53 -116.80
CA ALA A 3 -10.69 52.28 -116.46
C ALA A 3 -11.39 51.61 -115.23
N ASN A 4 -12.45 52.26 -114.68
CA ASN A 4 -13.59 51.81 -113.84
C ASN A 4 -13.43 50.64 -112.81
N ALA A 5 -13.96 50.62 -111.57
CA ALA A 5 -15.08 51.27 -110.84
C ALA A 5 -16.48 50.59 -110.92
N GLU A 6 -16.95 50.06 -109.77
CA GLU A 6 -18.31 49.57 -109.40
C GLU A 6 -18.95 48.47 -110.31
N ILE A 7 -20.12 47.83 -110.05
CA ILE A 7 -21.24 47.92 -109.08
C ILE A 7 -21.50 46.48 -108.54
N GLN A 8 -21.67 46.13 -107.25
CA GLN A 8 -22.84 46.28 -106.34
C GLN A 8 -24.19 45.69 -106.88
N PRO A 9 -25.27 45.54 -106.06
CA PRO A 9 -25.40 45.45 -104.59
C PRO A 9 -25.41 43.93 -104.20
N PRO A 10 -26.28 43.32 -103.35
CA PRO A 10 -27.09 43.72 -102.17
C PRO A 10 -26.60 42.97 -100.89
N GLN A 11 -27.28 42.78 -99.74
CA GLN A 11 -28.66 42.96 -99.25
C GLN A 11 -28.72 43.58 -97.82
N GLN A 12 -29.92 43.66 -97.24
CA GLN A 12 -30.24 44.08 -95.86
C GLN A 12 -31.40 43.20 -95.32
N PRO A 13 -31.95 43.40 -94.09
CA PRO A 13 -31.30 43.41 -92.77
C PRO A 13 -32.05 42.53 -91.73
N ALA A 14 -31.50 42.33 -90.51
CA ALA A 14 -32.27 41.74 -89.40
C ALA A 14 -31.89 42.25 -87.98
N LYS A 15 -32.53 43.33 -87.50
CA LYS A 15 -32.36 43.84 -86.12
C LYS A 15 -33.03 42.95 -85.05
N LYS A 16 -32.43 41.82 -84.66
CA LYS A 16 -32.88 40.99 -83.51
C LYS A 16 -32.27 41.42 -82.16
N LYS A 17 -32.17 42.73 -81.88
CA LYS A 17 -31.57 43.28 -80.64
C LYS A 17 -32.42 43.09 -79.35
N GLY A 18 -33.65 42.57 -79.45
CA GLY A 18 -34.53 42.30 -78.30
C GLY A 18 -34.20 41.00 -77.56
N LYS A 19 -34.37 39.83 -78.20
CA LYS A 19 -34.31 38.51 -77.53
C LYS A 19 -32.97 38.21 -76.83
N ARG A 20 -31.84 38.75 -77.32
CA ARG A 20 -30.53 38.60 -76.64
C ARG A 20 -30.47 39.36 -75.32
N LYS A 21 -31.15 40.51 -75.19
CA LYS A 21 -31.25 41.24 -73.91
C LYS A 21 -32.09 40.48 -72.89
N THR A 22 -33.25 39.94 -73.27
CA THR A 22 -34.13 39.20 -72.35
C THR A 22 -33.50 37.88 -71.90
N ALA A 23 -32.78 37.19 -72.77
CA ALA A 23 -32.03 35.98 -72.41
C ALA A 23 -30.90 36.29 -71.41
N LEU A 24 -30.15 37.38 -71.62
CA LEU A 24 -29.15 37.86 -70.65
C LEU A 24 -29.80 38.24 -69.30
N LEU A 25 -30.96 38.90 -69.32
CA LEU A 25 -31.68 39.33 -68.11
C LEU A 25 -32.14 38.11 -67.27
N LEU A 26 -32.70 37.09 -67.90
CA LEU A 26 -33.05 35.83 -67.24
C LEU A 26 -31.82 35.08 -66.71
N LEU A 27 -30.71 35.08 -67.45
CA LEU A 27 -29.46 34.48 -66.96
C LEU A 27 -28.90 35.23 -65.74
N THR A 28 -28.94 36.56 -65.73
CA THR A 28 -28.54 37.35 -64.55
C THR A 28 -29.49 37.13 -63.36
N LEU A 29 -30.79 37.00 -63.60
CA LEU A 29 -31.76 36.70 -62.54
C LEU A 29 -31.51 35.32 -61.92
N LEU A 30 -31.23 34.30 -62.74
CA LEU A 30 -30.86 32.97 -62.27
C LEU A 30 -29.57 33.01 -61.43
N PHE A 31 -28.56 33.75 -61.87
CA PHE A 31 -27.31 33.92 -61.12
C PHE A 31 -27.52 34.63 -59.78
N VAL A 32 -28.39 35.65 -59.73
CA VAL A 32 -28.79 36.32 -58.47
C VAL A 32 -29.51 35.35 -57.54
N ILE A 33 -30.44 34.54 -58.05
CA ILE A 33 -31.16 33.53 -57.24
C ILE A 33 -30.18 32.50 -56.66
N ILE A 34 -29.24 32.00 -57.46
CA ILE A 34 -28.20 31.06 -56.99
C ILE A 34 -27.29 31.71 -55.93
N ALA A 35 -26.86 32.96 -56.14
CA ALA A 35 -26.04 33.70 -55.19
C ALA A 35 -26.77 33.95 -53.86
N VAL A 36 -28.07 34.28 -53.90
CA VAL A 36 -28.91 34.44 -52.70
C VAL A 36 -29.12 33.11 -51.99
N ALA A 37 -29.41 32.02 -52.71
CA ALA A 37 -29.58 30.69 -52.12
C ALA A 37 -28.28 30.19 -51.46
N TYR A 38 -27.14 30.37 -52.12
CA TYR A 38 -25.82 30.05 -51.55
C TYR A 38 -25.50 30.93 -50.34
N GLY A 39 -25.78 32.24 -50.39
CA GLY A 39 -25.59 33.16 -49.27
C GLY A 39 -26.44 32.79 -48.05
N ILE A 40 -27.69 32.37 -48.25
CA ILE A 40 -28.58 31.86 -47.19
C ILE A 40 -28.02 30.55 -46.61
N TYR A 41 -27.61 29.60 -47.45
CA TYR A 41 -27.03 28.33 -47.01
C TYR A 41 -25.72 28.53 -46.22
N TRP A 42 -24.85 29.42 -46.68
CA TRP A 42 -23.61 29.76 -45.99
C TRP A 42 -23.87 30.44 -44.64
N PHE A 43 -24.77 31.42 -44.60
CA PHE A 43 -25.11 32.17 -43.39
C PHE A 43 -25.80 31.32 -42.31
N LEU A 44 -26.64 30.36 -42.71
CA LEU A 44 -27.35 29.48 -41.78
C LEU A 44 -26.52 28.26 -41.35
N VAL A 45 -25.76 27.65 -42.26
CA VAL A 45 -25.10 26.35 -42.01
C VAL A 45 -23.58 26.50 -41.88
N LEU A 46 -22.88 26.84 -42.98
CA LEU A 46 -21.41 26.75 -43.04
C LEU A 46 -20.69 27.72 -42.09
N ARG A 47 -21.34 28.81 -41.68
CA ARG A 47 -20.81 29.78 -40.71
C ARG A 47 -20.67 29.24 -39.27
N HIS A 48 -21.16 28.03 -38.99
CA HIS A 48 -21.14 27.42 -37.64
C HIS A 48 -20.36 26.10 -37.61
N ILE A 49 -19.48 25.85 -38.60
CA ILE A 49 -18.74 24.61 -38.77
C ILE A 49 -17.26 24.96 -38.98
N GLU A 50 -16.52 25.01 -37.88
CA GLU A 50 -15.08 25.24 -37.85
C GLU A 50 -14.33 23.90 -37.74
N GLU A 51 -13.71 23.49 -38.84
CA GLU A 51 -12.76 22.36 -38.86
C GLU A 51 -11.37 22.83 -38.41
N THR A 52 -10.73 22.10 -37.49
CA THR A 52 -9.37 22.38 -37.02
C THR A 52 -8.67 21.10 -36.59
N ASP A 53 -7.38 20.98 -36.92
CA ASP A 53 -6.52 19.87 -36.51
C ASP A 53 -5.99 20.04 -35.07
N ASP A 54 -5.98 21.28 -34.53
CA ASP A 54 -5.42 21.64 -33.22
C ASP A 54 -6.39 21.34 -32.04
N ALA A 55 -6.97 20.13 -32.03
CA ALA A 55 -7.93 19.69 -31.03
C ALA A 55 -7.26 18.91 -29.87
N TYR A 56 -7.25 19.49 -28.67
CA TYR A 56 -6.67 18.89 -27.47
C TYR A 56 -7.74 18.37 -26.49
N VAL A 57 -7.54 17.15 -25.97
CA VAL A 57 -8.41 16.57 -24.93
C VAL A 57 -7.82 16.84 -23.54
N ALA A 58 -8.57 17.54 -22.69
CA ALA A 58 -8.23 17.73 -21.28
C ALA A 58 -8.65 16.51 -20.44
N GLY A 59 -7.83 16.13 -19.45
CA GLY A 59 -8.11 15.01 -18.55
C GLY A 59 -7.36 15.12 -17.23
N ASN A 60 -7.82 14.36 -16.22
CA ASN A 60 -7.19 14.34 -14.90
C ASN A 60 -5.92 13.48 -14.93
N GLN A 61 -4.75 14.12 -14.83
CA GLN A 61 -3.47 13.42 -14.71
C GLN A 61 -3.08 13.29 -13.23
N VAL A 62 -2.82 12.06 -12.78
CA VAL A 62 -2.33 11.74 -11.43
C VAL A 62 -1.03 10.94 -11.51
N GLN A 63 -0.05 11.28 -10.67
CA GLN A 63 1.21 10.54 -10.60
C GLN A 63 1.11 9.42 -9.57
N ILE A 64 1.40 8.19 -10.00
CA ILE A 64 1.47 7.01 -9.14
C ILE A 64 2.92 6.83 -8.68
N MET A 65 3.13 6.58 -7.39
CA MET A 65 4.45 6.40 -6.78
C MET A 65 4.47 5.16 -5.88
N ALA A 66 5.58 4.43 -5.88
CA ALA A 66 5.77 3.29 -4.97
C ALA A 66 6.01 3.78 -3.54
N GLN A 67 5.33 3.18 -2.55
CA GLN A 67 5.54 3.46 -1.13
C GLN A 67 6.85 2.86 -0.57
N VAL A 68 7.48 1.95 -1.32
CA VAL A 68 8.73 1.26 -0.95
C VAL A 68 9.75 1.36 -2.07
N SER A 69 11.02 1.49 -1.70
CA SER A 69 12.15 1.41 -2.63
C SER A 69 12.41 -0.02 -3.09
N GLY A 70 12.60 -0.23 -4.39
CA GLY A 70 13.03 -1.51 -4.95
C GLY A 70 13.34 -1.42 -6.43
N SER A 71 14.13 -2.36 -6.94
CA SER A 71 14.43 -2.47 -8.38
C SER A 71 13.19 -2.89 -9.16
N VAL A 72 12.88 -2.21 -10.26
CA VAL A 72 11.80 -2.63 -11.17
C VAL A 72 12.21 -3.91 -11.89
N THR A 73 11.39 -4.96 -11.79
CA THR A 73 11.60 -6.24 -12.50
C THR A 73 10.72 -6.36 -13.73
N LYS A 74 9.55 -5.70 -13.73
CA LYS A 74 8.66 -5.65 -14.90
C LYS A 74 7.74 -4.42 -14.86
N VAL A 75 7.48 -3.84 -16.04
CA VAL A 75 6.36 -2.94 -16.32
C VAL A 75 5.30 -3.72 -17.11
N TRP A 76 4.01 -3.45 -16.87
CA TRP A 76 2.89 -4.23 -17.41
C TRP A 76 1.91 -3.44 -18.27
N ALA A 77 2.01 -2.12 -18.29
CA ALA A 77 1.23 -1.23 -19.13
C ALA A 77 2.17 -0.19 -19.77
N ASP A 78 2.00 0.05 -21.07
CA ASP A 78 2.72 1.05 -21.84
C ASP A 78 1.91 2.35 -21.96
N ASN A 79 2.45 3.35 -22.66
CA ASN A 79 1.74 4.61 -22.87
C ASN A 79 0.43 4.41 -23.64
N THR A 80 -0.63 5.12 -23.24
CA THR A 80 -2.01 5.03 -23.75
C THR A 80 -2.80 3.74 -23.49
N ASP A 81 -2.23 2.77 -22.76
CA ASP A 81 -2.99 1.57 -22.34
C ASP A 81 -4.13 1.91 -21.36
N PHE A 82 -5.28 1.24 -21.55
CA PHE A 82 -6.42 1.37 -20.65
C PHE A 82 -6.33 0.38 -19.49
N VAL A 83 -6.16 0.91 -18.27
CA VAL A 83 -6.02 0.17 -17.02
C VAL A 83 -7.17 0.43 -16.05
N LYS A 84 -7.42 -0.50 -15.13
CA LYS A 84 -8.50 -0.45 -14.13
C LYS A 84 -7.93 -0.33 -12.71
N GLU A 85 -8.81 -0.01 -11.77
CA GLU A 85 -8.47 -0.04 -10.34
C GLU A 85 -8.06 -1.46 -9.92
N GLY A 86 -6.90 -1.57 -9.27
CA GLY A 86 -6.31 -2.84 -8.84
C GLY A 86 -5.35 -3.49 -9.84
N ASP A 87 -5.23 -2.99 -11.08
CA ASP A 87 -4.28 -3.54 -12.06
C ASP A 87 -2.81 -3.28 -11.65
N VAL A 88 -1.96 -4.30 -11.80
CA VAL A 88 -0.54 -4.22 -11.43
C VAL A 88 0.26 -3.55 -12.55
N LEU A 89 0.49 -2.24 -12.43
CA LEU A 89 1.23 -1.47 -13.45
C LEU A 89 2.73 -1.79 -13.49
N VAL A 90 3.35 -2.01 -12.32
CA VAL A 90 4.79 -2.23 -12.14
C VAL A 90 5.01 -3.30 -11.07
N THR A 91 5.99 -4.18 -11.28
CA THR A 91 6.47 -5.14 -10.28
C THR A 91 7.89 -4.79 -9.86
N LEU A 92 8.10 -4.71 -8.54
CA LEU A 92 9.42 -4.54 -7.93
C LEU A 92 9.99 -5.89 -7.51
N ASP A 93 11.31 -5.99 -7.38
CA ASP A 93 11.95 -7.16 -6.75
C ASP A 93 11.51 -7.28 -5.29
N GLN A 94 11.13 -8.49 -4.90
CA GLN A 94 10.67 -8.84 -3.57
C GLN A 94 11.75 -9.55 -2.74
N THR A 95 12.94 -9.79 -3.30
CA THR A 95 13.98 -10.64 -2.71
C THR A 95 14.41 -10.14 -1.32
N ASP A 96 14.70 -8.85 -1.17
CA ASP A 96 15.09 -8.28 0.12
C ASP A 96 13.92 -8.22 1.12
N ALA A 97 12.70 -7.93 0.65
CA ALA A 97 11.49 -7.96 1.49
C ALA A 97 11.20 -9.38 2.02
N LYS A 98 11.39 -10.41 1.19
CA LYS A 98 11.26 -11.83 1.59
C LYS A 98 12.36 -12.24 2.57
N GLN A 99 13.61 -11.80 2.35
CA GLN A 99 14.68 -12.02 3.32
C GLN A 99 14.41 -11.33 4.66
N ALA A 100 13.94 -10.08 4.66
CA ALA A 100 13.57 -9.36 5.87
C ALA A 100 12.42 -10.06 6.63
N PHE A 101 11.40 -10.53 5.90
CA PHE A 101 10.28 -11.29 6.46
C PHE A 101 10.73 -12.61 7.10
N GLU A 102 11.52 -13.43 6.40
CA GLU A 102 12.01 -14.71 6.95
C GLU A 102 13.01 -14.50 8.12
N ARG A 103 13.81 -13.43 8.11
CA ARG A 103 14.63 -13.02 9.27
C ARG A 103 13.76 -12.64 10.47
N ALA A 104 12.72 -11.82 10.28
CA ALA A 104 11.80 -11.43 11.36
C ALA A 104 11.02 -12.62 11.93
N LYS A 105 10.54 -13.52 11.06
CA LYS A 105 9.89 -14.79 11.41
C LYS A 105 10.83 -15.74 12.18
N THR A 106 12.11 -15.79 11.80
CA THR A 106 13.14 -16.54 12.51
C THR A 106 13.45 -15.93 13.89
N ALA A 107 13.53 -14.60 13.98
CA ALA A 107 13.70 -13.89 15.26
C ALA A 107 12.52 -14.16 16.21
N LEU A 108 11.28 -14.06 15.72
CA LEU A 108 10.07 -14.42 16.48
C LEU A 108 10.12 -15.87 16.98
N ALA A 109 10.47 -16.83 16.11
CA ALA A 109 10.62 -18.24 16.49
C ALA A 109 11.72 -18.46 17.54
N SER A 110 12.79 -17.66 17.51
CA SER A 110 13.83 -17.66 18.55
C SER A 110 13.30 -17.13 19.89
N SER A 111 12.62 -15.97 19.88
CA SER A 111 12.02 -15.38 21.08
C SER A 111 10.99 -16.30 21.73
N VAL A 112 10.10 -16.92 20.95
CA VAL A 112 9.10 -17.87 21.46
C VAL A 112 9.77 -19.08 22.14
N ARG A 113 10.87 -19.60 21.58
CA ARG A 113 11.65 -20.68 22.23
C ARG A 113 12.29 -20.20 23.54
N GLN A 114 12.84 -18.97 23.57
CA GLN A 114 13.44 -18.40 24.77
C GLN A 114 12.40 -18.21 25.89
N THR A 115 11.22 -17.65 25.59
CA THR A 115 10.12 -17.53 26.56
C THR A 115 9.66 -18.91 27.04
N HIS A 116 9.52 -19.90 26.16
CA HIS A 116 9.17 -21.26 26.55
C HIS A 116 10.23 -21.92 27.44
N GLN A 117 11.53 -21.68 27.19
CA GLN A 117 12.61 -22.14 28.04
C GLN A 117 12.58 -21.48 29.43
N LEU A 118 12.25 -20.19 29.52
CA LEU A 118 12.02 -19.50 30.79
C LEU A 118 10.82 -20.11 31.54
N MET A 119 9.71 -20.41 30.85
CA MET A 119 8.55 -21.07 31.47
C MET A 119 8.83 -22.50 31.97
N ILE A 120 9.74 -23.24 31.31
CA ILE A 120 10.24 -24.53 31.82
C ILE A 120 11.07 -24.31 33.09
N ASN A 121 11.95 -23.30 33.10
CA ASN A 121 12.77 -22.97 34.27
C ASN A 121 11.92 -22.53 35.47
N SER A 122 10.87 -21.72 35.25
CA SER A 122 9.88 -21.34 36.26
C SER A 122 9.29 -22.54 37.00
N LYS A 123 8.92 -23.61 36.27
CA LYS A 123 8.43 -24.87 36.87
C LYS A 123 9.50 -25.59 37.69
N GLN A 124 10.76 -25.58 37.24
CA GLN A 124 11.88 -26.19 37.97
C GLN A 124 12.23 -25.43 39.26
N LEU A 125 12.11 -24.10 39.23
CA LEU A 125 12.29 -23.22 40.39
C LEU A 125 11.13 -23.36 41.39
N GLN A 126 9.90 -23.47 40.92
CA GLN A 126 8.73 -23.79 41.76
C GLN A 126 8.90 -25.14 42.47
N ALA A 127 9.36 -26.18 41.77
CA ALA A 127 9.65 -27.48 42.38
C ALA A 127 10.78 -27.39 43.43
N ASN A 128 11.79 -26.53 43.23
CA ASN A 128 12.86 -26.28 44.22
C ASN A 128 12.29 -25.62 45.49
N ILE A 129 11.44 -24.60 45.34
CA ILE A 129 10.72 -23.96 46.46
C ILE A 129 9.97 -25.01 47.29
N ASP A 130 9.27 -25.96 46.66
CA ASP A 130 8.47 -26.95 47.38
C ASP A 130 9.32 -28.02 48.08
N VAL A 131 10.51 -28.33 47.55
CA VAL A 131 11.56 -29.09 48.28
C VAL A 131 12.05 -28.32 49.51
N GLN A 132 12.36 -27.03 49.38
CA GLN A 132 12.88 -26.23 50.50
C GLN A 132 11.82 -25.96 51.58
N LYS A 133 10.54 -25.78 51.21
CA LYS A 133 9.41 -25.79 52.18
C LYS A 133 9.36 -27.08 52.97
N THR A 134 9.59 -28.22 52.31
CA THR A 134 9.57 -29.54 52.96
C THR A 134 10.75 -29.69 53.94
N ALA A 135 11.95 -29.25 53.55
CA ALA A 135 13.13 -29.23 54.41
C ALA A 135 12.93 -28.32 55.65
N LEU A 136 12.37 -27.12 55.47
CA LEU A 136 12.01 -26.22 56.56
C LEU A 136 10.96 -26.83 57.50
N ALA A 137 9.91 -27.45 56.96
CA ALA A 137 8.87 -28.11 57.76
C ALA A 137 9.44 -29.28 58.58
N GLN A 138 10.39 -30.03 58.03
CA GLN A 138 11.10 -31.08 58.77
C GLN A 138 11.98 -30.48 59.89
N ALA A 139 12.81 -29.47 59.59
CA ALA A 139 13.64 -28.80 60.59
C ALA A 139 12.81 -28.20 61.74
N GLN A 140 11.67 -27.57 61.41
CA GLN A 140 10.75 -27.01 62.40
C GLN A 140 10.07 -28.09 63.24
N SER A 141 9.68 -29.22 62.65
CA SER A 141 9.18 -30.39 63.38
C SER A 141 10.22 -30.95 64.35
N ASP A 142 11.47 -31.05 63.90
CA ASP A 142 12.59 -31.56 64.71
C ASP A 142 12.91 -30.62 65.87
N LEU A 143 12.94 -29.30 65.64
CA LEU A 143 13.04 -28.29 66.69
C LEU A 143 11.86 -28.39 67.68
N ASN A 144 10.63 -28.52 67.20
CA ASN A 144 9.43 -28.63 68.04
C ASN A 144 9.48 -29.87 68.96
N ARG A 145 10.06 -30.99 68.51
CA ARG A 145 10.29 -32.18 69.36
C ARG A 145 11.42 -31.99 70.37
N ARG A 146 12.43 -31.15 70.05
CA ARG A 146 13.61 -30.90 70.88
C ARG A 146 13.38 -29.85 71.98
N VAL A 147 12.57 -28.81 71.72
CA VAL A 147 12.24 -27.76 72.70
C VAL A 147 11.78 -28.29 74.08
N PRO A 148 10.78 -29.19 74.20
CA PRO A 148 10.35 -29.70 75.50
C PRO A 148 11.43 -30.52 76.22
N LEU A 149 12.26 -31.27 75.47
CA LEU A 149 13.38 -32.03 76.03
C LEU A 149 14.46 -31.10 76.58
N GLY A 150 14.76 -30.00 75.88
CA GLY A 150 15.70 -28.98 76.33
C GLY A 150 15.20 -28.23 77.57
N ASN A 151 13.91 -27.89 77.62
CA ASN A 151 13.28 -27.28 78.79
C ASN A 151 13.31 -28.21 80.03
N ALA A 152 13.29 -29.52 79.82
CA ALA A 152 13.43 -30.54 80.86
C ALA A 152 14.91 -30.88 81.20
N ASN A 153 15.89 -30.19 80.60
CA ASN A 153 17.34 -30.48 80.69
C ASN A 153 17.71 -31.93 80.27
N LEU A 154 16.91 -32.57 79.41
CA LEU A 154 17.16 -33.93 78.90
C LEU A 154 18.07 -33.95 77.66
N ILE A 155 18.36 -32.79 77.07
CA ILE A 155 19.34 -32.60 75.99
C ILE A 155 20.24 -31.40 76.31
N GLY A 156 21.45 -31.38 75.72
CA GLY A 156 22.37 -30.26 75.86
C GLY A 156 21.82 -28.97 75.25
N ARG A 157 22.24 -27.81 75.81
CA ARG A 157 21.88 -26.49 75.28
C ARG A 157 22.35 -26.29 73.83
N GLU A 158 23.49 -26.89 73.48
CA GLU A 158 24.05 -26.91 72.12
C GLU A 158 23.13 -27.64 71.13
N GLU A 159 22.62 -28.82 71.51
CA GLU A 159 21.73 -29.65 70.68
C GLU A 159 20.37 -28.96 70.39
N LEU A 160 19.93 -28.09 71.30
CA LEU A 160 18.78 -27.22 71.09
C LEU A 160 19.13 -25.98 70.23
N GLN A 161 20.35 -25.47 70.33
CA GLN A 161 20.80 -24.33 69.52
C GLN A 161 21.01 -24.74 68.06
N HIS A 162 21.73 -25.84 67.80
CA HIS A 162 21.86 -26.44 66.46
C HIS A 162 20.49 -26.68 65.79
N ALA A 163 19.46 -27.06 66.55
CA ALA A 163 18.11 -27.23 66.01
C ALA A 163 17.43 -25.90 65.61
N ARG A 164 17.75 -24.78 66.26
CA ARG A 164 17.32 -23.44 65.82
C ARG A 164 18.11 -22.98 64.60
N ASP A 165 19.41 -23.19 64.60
CA ASP A 165 20.30 -22.81 63.51
C ASP A 165 19.96 -23.58 62.22
N ALA A 166 19.56 -24.84 62.34
CA ALA A 166 19.03 -25.65 61.24
C ALA A 166 17.73 -25.07 60.65
N VAL A 167 16.79 -24.61 61.49
CA VAL A 167 15.56 -23.93 61.02
C VAL A 167 15.90 -22.60 60.34
N ALA A 168 16.79 -21.79 60.92
CA ALA A 168 17.20 -20.52 60.32
C ALA A 168 17.91 -20.73 58.97
N SER A 169 18.75 -21.76 58.85
CA SER A 169 19.40 -22.16 57.61
C SER A 169 18.41 -22.64 56.54
N ALA A 170 17.43 -23.47 56.93
CA ALA A 170 16.38 -23.95 56.02
C ALA A 170 15.47 -22.81 55.53
N GLN A 171 15.14 -21.84 56.40
CA GLN A 171 14.39 -20.64 56.03
C GLN A 171 15.17 -19.80 55.01
N ALA A 172 16.45 -19.51 55.26
CA ALA A 172 17.29 -18.76 54.33
C ALA A 172 17.43 -19.45 52.96
N GLN A 173 17.48 -20.79 52.93
CA GLN A 173 17.52 -21.56 51.68
C GLN A 173 16.18 -21.49 50.91
N LEU A 174 15.04 -21.52 51.61
CA LEU A 174 13.73 -21.30 51.02
C LEU A 174 13.60 -19.87 50.45
N ASP A 175 14.05 -18.86 51.19
CA ASP A 175 14.01 -17.46 50.75
C ASP A 175 14.84 -17.25 49.48
N VAL A 176 16.03 -17.85 49.39
CA VAL A 176 16.85 -17.84 48.17
C VAL A 176 16.12 -18.50 46.98
N ALA A 177 15.46 -19.65 47.19
CA ALA A 177 14.68 -20.31 46.12
C ALA A 177 13.50 -19.44 45.65
N ILE A 178 12.83 -18.74 46.57
CA ILE A 178 11.75 -17.79 46.26
C ILE A 178 12.28 -16.61 45.44
N GLN A 179 13.44 -16.03 45.80
CA GLN A 179 14.02 -14.93 45.02
C GLN A 179 14.49 -15.37 43.62
N GLN A 180 15.02 -16.59 43.47
CA GLN A 180 15.37 -17.14 42.15
C GLN A 180 14.14 -17.30 41.25
N TYR A 181 13.02 -17.80 41.80
CA TYR A 181 11.74 -17.86 41.09
C TYR A 181 11.22 -16.47 40.70
N ASN A 182 11.19 -15.52 41.63
CA ASN A 182 10.75 -14.15 41.37
C ASN A 182 11.58 -13.47 40.27
N ALA A 183 12.91 -13.65 40.28
CA ALA A 183 13.80 -13.13 39.25
C ALA A 183 13.52 -13.77 37.87
N ASN A 184 13.19 -15.07 37.81
CA ASN A 184 12.81 -15.72 36.57
C ASN A 184 11.41 -15.27 36.07
N GLN A 185 10.45 -15.07 36.96
CA GLN A 185 9.12 -14.52 36.61
C GLN A 185 9.24 -13.10 36.05
N ALA A 186 10.13 -12.26 36.59
CA ALA A 186 10.41 -10.92 36.06
C ALA A 186 11.02 -10.94 34.63
N MET A 187 11.68 -12.03 34.23
CA MET A 187 12.15 -12.25 32.85
C MET A 187 11.07 -12.77 31.90
N ILE A 188 9.90 -13.16 32.40
CA ILE A 188 8.75 -13.67 31.62
C ILE A 188 7.68 -12.57 31.43
N LEU A 189 7.69 -11.54 32.27
CA LEU A 189 6.71 -10.44 32.31
C LEU A 189 7.17 -9.13 31.64
N ASN A 190 8.41 -9.10 31.12
CA ASN A 190 8.98 -8.03 30.29
C ASN A 190 8.99 -8.42 28.81
#